data_AF-A0A9X3CSF5-F1
#
_entry.id   AF-A0A9X3CSF5-F1
#
_cell.length_a   1.000
_cell.length_b   1.000
_cell.length_c   1.000
_cell.angle_alpha   90.00
_cell.angle_beta   90.00
_cell.angle_gamma   90.00
#
_symmetry.space_group_name_H-M   'P 1'
#
loop_
_entity.id
_entity.type
_entity.pdbx_description
1 polymer ?
#
loop_
_entity_poly.entity_id
_entity_poly.type
_entity_poly.pdbx_seq_one_letter_code
_entity_poly.pdbx_strand_id
1 'polypeptide(L)'
;MIKPNHQLTESQEKILQSLKKQAPVGSLTSEEIEDFEEWSRSPKDDSSPKFELSYNGSPVFIDMLTLLQCLKIAEHTHHIPPLESGWWLKVIKQYPVEIHLDGRIQTKSE
;
A
#
# COMPACT_ATOMS: atom_id res chain seq x y z
N MET A 1 23.01 -14.00 -22.61
CA MET A 1 21.76 -13.54 -21.95
C MET A 1 21.77 -14.08 -20.53
N ILE A 2 22.02 -13.23 -19.53
CA ILE A 2 22.12 -13.62 -18.13
C ILE A 2 20.79 -13.22 -17.47
N LYS A 3 20.01 -14.19 -17.00
CA LYS A 3 18.83 -13.92 -16.15
C LYS A 3 19.36 -13.41 -14.80
N PRO A 4 18.98 -12.22 -14.31
CA PRO A 4 19.28 -11.86 -12.93
C PRO A 4 18.41 -12.72 -12.02
N ASN A 5 19.05 -13.69 -11.38
CA ASN A 5 18.46 -14.49 -10.30
C ASN A 5 18.46 -13.60 -9.05
N HIS A 6 17.47 -12.73 -8.92
CA HIS A 6 17.35 -11.84 -7.76
C HIS A 6 16.47 -12.50 -6.72
N GLN A 7 17.10 -12.94 -5.62
CA GLN A 7 16.42 -13.53 -4.48
C GLN A 7 15.75 -12.45 -3.64
N LEU A 8 14.65 -12.81 -2.97
CA LEU A 8 13.92 -11.93 -2.04
C LEU A 8 14.88 -11.40 -0.98
N THR A 9 14.67 -10.14 -0.59
CA THR A 9 15.43 -9.56 0.52
C THR A 9 14.96 -10.15 1.85
N GLU A 10 15.85 -10.22 2.85
CA GLU A 10 15.51 -10.75 4.19
C GLU A 10 14.29 -10.06 4.84
N SER A 11 14.04 -8.79 4.48
CA SER A 11 12.87 -8.03 4.91
C SER A 11 11.57 -8.56 4.30
N GLN A 12 11.58 -8.85 3.00
CA GLN A 12 10.43 -9.40 2.27
C GLN A 12 10.14 -10.84 2.72
N GLU A 13 11.17 -11.64 3.00
CA GLU A 13 11.02 -12.99 3.53
C GLU A 13 10.32 -12.98 4.91
N LYS A 14 10.70 -12.04 5.79
CA LYS A 14 10.08 -11.89 7.12
C LYS A 14 8.62 -11.45 7.05
N ILE A 15 8.26 -10.59 6.10
CA ILE A 15 6.87 -10.18 5.86
C ILE A 15 6.05 -11.38 5.41
N LEU A 16 6.54 -12.14 4.43
CA LEU A 16 5.86 -13.30 3.87
C LEU A 16 5.67 -14.41 4.91
N GLN A 17 6.66 -14.62 5.78
CA GLN A 17 6.56 -15.54 6.92
C GLN A 17 5.55 -15.08 7.99
N SER A 18 5.44 -13.77 8.22
CA SER A 18 4.49 -13.23 9.22
C SER A 18 3.06 -13.34 8.73
N LEU A 19 2.81 -13.09 7.44
CA LEU A 19 1.50 -13.27 6.80
C LEU A 19 1.05 -14.73 6.83
N LYS A 20 1.96 -15.67 6.51
CA LYS A 20 1.69 -17.12 6.62
C LYS A 20 1.34 -17.59 8.03
N LYS A 21 1.84 -16.90 9.07
CA LYS A 21 1.59 -17.25 10.48
C LYS A 21 0.29 -16.68 11.04
N GLN A 22 -0.21 -15.58 10.48
CA GLN A 22 -1.43 -14.91 10.96
C GLN A 22 -2.70 -15.39 10.26
N ALA A 23 -2.59 -16.05 9.11
CA ALA A 23 -3.70 -16.61 8.37
C ALA A 23 -4.14 -18.00 8.89
N PRO A 24 -5.45 -18.32 8.94
CA PRO A 24 -5.90 -19.69 9.18
C PRO A 24 -5.45 -20.63 8.05
N VAL A 25 -5.29 -21.91 8.38
CA VAL A 25 -4.72 -22.95 7.49
C VAL A 25 -5.50 -22.99 6.16
N GLY A 26 -4.84 -22.54 5.08
CA GLY A 26 -5.38 -22.53 3.71
C GLY A 26 -5.70 -21.16 3.11
N SER A 27 -5.40 -20.05 3.78
CA SER A 27 -5.90 -18.72 3.36
C SER A 27 -5.14 -18.00 2.24
N LEU A 28 -3.96 -18.47 1.81
CA LEU A 28 -3.22 -17.82 0.72
C LEU A 28 -3.09 -18.80 -0.45
N THR A 29 -3.73 -18.47 -1.56
CA THR A 29 -3.64 -19.24 -2.79
C THR A 29 -2.24 -19.08 -3.40
N SER A 30 -1.83 -20.04 -4.22
CA SER A 30 -0.56 -19.93 -4.96
C SER A 30 -0.51 -18.69 -5.85
N GLU A 31 -1.68 -18.25 -6.33
CA GLU A 31 -1.85 -17.05 -7.14
C GLU A 31 -1.59 -15.77 -6.33
N GLU A 32 -2.06 -15.70 -5.07
CA GLU A 32 -1.80 -14.55 -4.18
C GLU A 32 -0.33 -14.46 -3.76
N ILE A 33 0.35 -15.60 -3.65
CA ILE A 33 1.78 -15.66 -3.35
C ILE A 33 2.60 -15.23 -4.57
N GLU A 34 2.22 -15.69 -5.76
CA GLU A 34 2.88 -15.28 -7.02
C GLU A 34 2.65 -13.79 -7.31
N ASP A 35 1.46 -13.26 -7.10
CA ASP A 35 1.14 -11.83 -7.25
C ASP A 35 1.98 -10.97 -6.30
N PHE A 36 2.11 -11.38 -5.03
CA PHE A 36 2.97 -10.70 -4.07
C PHE A 36 4.45 -10.78 -4.46
N GLU A 37 4.93 -11.94 -4.91
CA GLU A 37 6.31 -12.11 -5.36
C GLU A 37 6.60 -11.30 -6.63
N GLU A 38 5.68 -11.23 -7.59
CA GLU A 38 5.79 -10.44 -8.80
C GLU A 38 5.79 -8.94 -8.50
N TRP A 39 4.89 -8.47 -7.64
CA TRP A 39 4.88 -7.11 -7.13
C TRP A 39 6.21 -6.75 -6.42
N SER A 40 6.74 -7.67 -5.61
CA SER A 40 7.97 -7.48 -4.84
C SER A 40 9.26 -7.49 -5.70
N ARG A 41 9.21 -8.12 -6.87
CA ARG A 41 10.30 -8.20 -7.86
C ARG A 41 10.32 -7.01 -8.81
N SER A 42 9.23 -6.24 -8.90
CA SER A 42 9.19 -5.05 -9.73
C SER A 42 10.09 -3.97 -9.11
N PRO A 43 11.19 -3.56 -9.77
CA PRO A 43 11.98 -2.45 -9.31
C PRO A 43 11.18 -1.19 -9.65
N LYS A 44 10.21 -0.86 -8.80
CA LYS A 44 9.78 0.53 -8.71
C LYS A 44 10.97 1.24 -8.13
N ASP A 45 11.63 2.05 -8.95
CA ASP A 45 12.57 3.06 -8.47
C ASP A 45 11.74 4.08 -7.66
N ASP A 46 11.34 3.62 -6.47
CA ASP A 46 10.39 4.24 -5.58
C ASP A 46 11.17 5.21 -4.70
N SER A 47 11.84 6.15 -5.35
CA SER A 47 12.51 7.30 -4.73
C SER A 47 11.51 8.27 -4.08
N SER A 48 10.22 7.97 -4.19
CA SER A 48 9.13 8.64 -3.49
C SER A 48 9.38 8.61 -1.98
N PRO A 49 9.23 9.74 -1.27
CA PRO A 49 9.28 9.73 0.19
C PRO A 49 8.18 8.84 0.76
N LYS A 50 8.55 7.95 1.70
CA LYS A 50 7.64 7.08 2.44
C LYS A 50 7.53 7.54 3.89
N PHE A 51 6.34 7.36 4.46
CA PHE A 51 6.07 7.63 5.87
C PHE A 51 6.16 6.34 6.65
N GLU A 52 6.96 6.33 7.70
CA GLU A 52 7.04 5.23 8.65
C GLU A 52 5.96 5.39 9.73
N LEU A 53 5.13 4.37 9.88
CA LEU A 53 4.10 4.25 10.91
C LEU A 53 4.48 3.12 11.87
N SER A 54 4.30 3.36 13.17
CA SER A 54 4.43 2.28 14.17
C SER A 54 3.08 1.58 14.34
N TYR A 55 3.01 0.31 13.98
CA TYR A 55 1.81 -0.51 14.14
C TYR A 55 2.16 -1.79 14.88
N ASN A 56 1.61 -1.96 16.09
CA ASN A 56 1.88 -3.12 16.96
C ASN A 56 3.37 -3.44 17.15
N GLY A 57 4.21 -2.39 17.28
CA GLY A 57 5.66 -2.54 17.44
C GLY A 57 6.42 -2.87 16.16
N SER A 58 5.76 -2.89 15.00
CA SER A 58 6.38 -3.08 13.69
C SER A 58 6.27 -1.81 12.83
N PRO A 59 7.33 -1.44 12.09
CA PRO A 59 7.25 -0.32 11.16
C PRO A 59 6.46 -0.71 9.90
N VAL A 60 5.51 0.13 9.51
CA VAL A 60 4.74 0.04 8.27
C VAL A 60 5.04 1.28 7.46
N PHE A 61 5.42 1.11 6.20
CA PHE A 61 5.72 2.23 5.30
C PHE A 61 4.54 2.48 4.38
N ILE A 62 4.08 3.72 4.33
CA ILE A 62 3.03 4.15 3.41
C ILE A 62 3.54 5.26 2.50
N ASP A 63 3.08 5.28 1.25
CA ASP A 63 3.38 6.36 0.32
C ASP A 63 2.43 7.56 0.52
N MET A 64 2.77 8.67 -0.15
CA MET A 64 1.94 9.88 -0.15
C MET A 64 0.50 9.62 -0.63
N LEU A 65 0.30 8.74 -1.61
CA LEU A 65 -1.02 8.49 -2.18
C LEU A 65 -1.93 7.82 -1.15
N THR A 66 -1.42 6.77 -0.51
CA THR A 66 -2.06 6.02 0.57
C THR A 66 -2.40 6.96 1.73
N LEU A 67 -1.46 7.82 2.14
CA LEU A 67 -1.70 8.79 3.21
C LEU A 67 -2.84 9.76 2.88
N LEU A 68 -2.86 10.29 1.66
CA LEU A 68 -3.91 11.21 1.20
C LEU A 68 -5.28 10.51 1.07
N GLN A 69 -5.30 9.25 0.65
CA GLN A 69 -6.51 8.44 0.64
C GLN A 69 -7.05 8.22 2.06
N CYS A 70 -6.19 7.84 3.01
CA CYS A 70 -6.57 7.71 4.41
C CYS A 70 -7.14 9.01 4.98
N LEU A 71 -6.51 10.15 4.68
CA LEU A 71 -6.98 11.47 5.11
C LEU A 71 -8.39 11.76 4.56
N LYS A 72 -8.65 11.44 3.30
CA LYS A 72 -9.96 11.64 2.69
C LYS A 72 -11.04 10.75 3.29
N ILE A 73 -10.71 9.49 3.57
CA ILE A 73 -11.62 8.56 4.24
C ILE A 73 -11.94 9.07 5.65
N ALA A 74 -10.95 9.54 6.40
CA ALA A 74 -11.16 10.09 7.75
C ALA A 74 -12.09 11.31 7.74
N GLU A 75 -11.93 12.19 6.75
CA GLU A 75 -12.82 13.34 6.54
C GLU A 75 -14.26 12.91 6.20
N HIS A 76 -14.41 11.98 5.26
CA HIS A 76 -15.73 11.49 4.81
C HIS A 76 -16.46 10.71 5.90
N THR A 77 -15.73 10.00 6.76
CA THR A 77 -16.27 9.24 7.89
C THR A 77 -16.43 10.08 9.16
N HIS A 78 -16.21 11.40 9.08
CA HIS A 78 -16.32 12.35 10.19
C HIS A 78 -15.40 12.08 11.38
N HIS A 79 -14.32 11.31 11.19
CA HIS A 79 -13.26 11.18 12.19
C HIS A 79 -12.43 12.46 12.32
N ILE A 80 -12.40 13.28 11.27
CA ILE A 80 -11.83 14.63 11.29
C ILE A 80 -12.83 15.64 10.70
N PRO A 81 -12.72 16.94 11.03
CA PRO A 81 -13.50 17.99 10.37
C PRO A 81 -13.21 18.09 8.87
N PRO A 82 -14.15 18.59 8.06
CA PRO A 82 -13.91 18.91 6.66
C PRO A 82 -12.72 19.85 6.49
N LEU A 83 -11.80 19.46 5.60
CA LEU A 83 -10.67 20.27 5.18
C LEU A 83 -11.12 21.25 4.08
N GLU A 84 -10.36 22.32 3.91
CA GLU A 84 -10.67 23.34 2.90
C GLU A 84 -10.65 22.75 1.49
N SER A 85 -11.73 22.93 0.72
CA SER A 85 -11.82 22.44 -0.66
C SER A 85 -10.70 22.98 -1.56
N GLY A 86 -10.25 24.21 -1.32
CA GLY A 86 -9.12 24.82 -2.02
C GLY A 86 -7.80 24.10 -1.79
N TRP A 87 -7.62 23.48 -0.63
CA TRP A 87 -6.46 22.63 -0.34
C TRP A 87 -6.54 21.31 -1.11
N TRP A 88 -7.68 20.62 -1.08
CA TRP A 88 -7.90 19.40 -1.85
C TRP A 88 -7.69 19.60 -3.36
N LEU A 89 -8.15 20.72 -3.93
CA LEU A 89 -7.93 21.06 -5.34
C LEU A 89 -6.46 21.17 -5.72
N LYS A 90 -5.59 21.63 -4.80
CA LYS A 90 -4.14 21.68 -5.02
C LYS A 90 -3.54 20.28 -4.97
N VAL A 91 -3.99 19.47 -3.99
CA VAL A 91 -3.52 18.09 -3.80
C VAL A 91 -3.81 17.22 -5.03
N ILE A 92 -5.05 17.21 -5.54
CA ILE A 92 -5.42 16.34 -6.68
C ILE A 92 -4.73 16.73 -8.00
N LYS A 93 -4.23 17.95 -8.12
CA LYS A 93 -3.43 18.39 -9.27
C LYS A 93 -2.01 17.82 -9.25
N GLN A 94 -1.49 17.57 -8.05
CA GLN A 94 -0.13 17.11 -7.83
C GLN A 94 -0.07 15.60 -7.64
N TYR A 95 -1.14 15.00 -7.11
CA TYR A 95 -1.22 13.58 -6.78
C TYR A 95 -2.50 12.99 -7.38
N PRO A 96 -2.43 11.90 -8.17
CA PRO A 96 -3.60 11.23 -8.75
C PRO A 96 -4.37 10.44 -7.68
N VAL A 97 -4.94 11.14 -6.70
CA VAL A 97 -5.73 10.52 -5.63
C VAL A 97 -7.09 10.14 -6.20
N GLU A 98 -7.29 8.86 -6.50
CA GLU A 98 -8.62 8.31 -6.78
C GLU A 98 -9.33 8.06 -5.44
N ILE A 99 -10.43 8.78 -5.21
CA ILE A 99 -11.26 8.67 -4.00
C ILE A 99 -12.50 7.85 -4.36
N HIS A 100 -12.45 6.55 -4.11
CA HIS A 100 -13.64 5.70 -4.19
C HIS A 100 -14.44 5.87 -2.89
N LEU A 101 -15.55 6.61 -2.99
CA LEU A 101 -16.41 7.04 -1.88
C LEU A 101 -17.21 5.89 -1.24
N ASP A 102 -17.04 4.65 -1.70
CA ASP A 102 -17.72 3.46 -1.18
C ASP A 102 -16.91 2.74 -0.09
N GLY A 103 -15.73 3.27 0.27
CA GLY A 103 -14.85 2.67 1.28
C GLY A 103 -14.14 1.41 0.81
N ARG A 104 -14.19 1.07 -0.49
CA ARG A 104 -13.46 -0.05 -1.08
C ARG A 104 -12.25 0.49 -1.82
N ILE A 105 -11.06 0.16 -1.32
CA ILE A 105 -9.82 0.36 -2.07
C ILE A 105 -9.82 -0.69 -3.18
N GLN A 106 -10.20 -0.28 -4.39
CA GLN A 106 -10.02 -1.11 -5.58
C GLN A 106 -8.73 -0.68 -6.27
N THR A 107 -7.74 -1.57 -6.28
CA THR A 107 -6.69 -1.54 -7.30
C THR A 107 -7.34 -1.95 -8.62
N LYS A 108 -7.11 -1.18 -9.70
CA LYS A 108 -7.68 -1.47 -11.02
C LYS A 108 -7.46 -2.94 -11.38
N SER A 109 -8.55 -3.70 -11.49
CA SER A 109 -8.58 -4.95 -12.23
C SER A 109 -8.89 -4.60 -13.68
N GLU A 110 -8.05 -5.10 -14.58
CA GLU A 110 -8.25 -5.06 -16.03
C GLU A 110 -9.53 -5.78 -16.45
#